data_AF-A0A2N3GC11-F1
#
_entry.id   AF-A0A2N3GC11-F1
#
_cell.length_a   1.000
_cell.length_b   1.000
_cell.length_c   1.000
_cell.angle_alpha   90.00
_cell.angle_beta   90.00
_cell.angle_gamma   90.00
#
_symmetry.space_group_name_H-M   'P 1'
#
loop_
_entity.id
_entity.type
_entity.pdbx_description
1 polymer ?
#
loop_
_entity_poly.entity_id
_entity_poly.type
_entity_poly.pdbx_seq_one_letter_code
_entity_poly.pdbx_strand_id
1 'polypeptide(L)'
;MSISGKLKEFLEELSTDAVEERVVEYVIKEVHNGRKLTEALKDPYVRNRLSEERLERVLENPEIVSALEDQISASFANRDFGFTD
;
A
#
# COMPACT_ATOMS: atom_id res chain seq x y z
N MET A 1 5.36 -20.28 -26.14
CA MET A 1 5.07 -20.03 -24.71
C MET A 1 4.79 -21.39 -24.05
N SER A 2 5.55 -21.80 -23.03
CA SER A 2 5.39 -23.12 -22.39
C SER A 2 4.26 -23.09 -21.36
N ILE A 3 3.53 -24.19 -21.19
CA ILE A 3 2.50 -24.37 -20.15
C ILE A 3 3.08 -24.09 -18.76
N SER A 4 4.33 -24.46 -18.52
CA SER A 4 5.04 -24.18 -17.26
C SER A 4 5.25 -22.68 -17.00
N GLY A 5 5.38 -21.87 -18.06
CA GLY A 5 5.53 -20.41 -17.94
C GLY A 5 4.20 -19.76 -17.53
N LYS A 6 3.10 -20.14 -18.18
CA LYS A 6 1.75 -19.66 -17.84
C LYS A 6 1.31 -20.11 -16.45
N LEU A 7 1.69 -21.32 -16.03
CA LEU A 7 1.39 -21.82 -14.68
C LEU A 7 2.17 -21.02 -13.62
N LYS A 8 3.42 -20.65 -13.91
CA LYS A 8 4.21 -19.80 -13.03
C LYS A 8 3.59 -18.40 -12.91
N GLU A 9 3.25 -17.77 -14.03
CA GLU A 9 2.57 -16.46 -14.04
C GLU A 9 1.25 -16.51 -13.25
N PHE A 10 0.43 -17.55 -13.47
CA PHE A 10 -0.84 -17.73 -12.75
C PHE A 10 -0.65 -17.93 -11.24
N LEU A 11 0.36 -18.70 -10.82
CA LEU A 11 0.67 -18.91 -9.41
C LEU A 11 1.27 -17.64 -8.77
N GLU A 12 2.06 -16.87 -9.52
CA GLU A 12 2.56 -15.57 -9.09
C GLU A 12 1.41 -14.57 -8.96
N GLU A 13 0.44 -14.56 -9.88
CA GLU A 13 -0.74 -13.71 -9.83
C GLU A 13 -1.63 -14.02 -8.61
N LEU A 14 -2.00 -15.30 -8.41
CA LEU A 14 -2.75 -15.75 -7.23
C LEU A 14 -2.03 -15.51 -5.90
N SER A 15 -0.72 -15.79 -5.85
CA SER A 15 0.07 -15.53 -4.65
C SER A 15 0.14 -14.03 -4.38
N THR A 16 0.06 -13.21 -5.41
CA THR A 16 0.18 -11.78 -5.21
C THR A 16 -1.14 -11.11 -4.86
N ASP A 17 -2.30 -11.61 -5.27
CA ASP A 17 -3.58 -11.11 -4.73
C ASP A 17 -3.62 -11.21 -3.19
N ALA A 18 -3.23 -12.37 -2.63
CA ALA A 18 -3.17 -12.55 -1.18
C ALA A 18 -2.03 -11.78 -0.49
N VAL A 19 -0.95 -11.47 -1.22
CA VAL A 19 0.16 -10.64 -0.70
C VAL A 19 -0.19 -9.16 -0.79
N GLU A 20 -0.83 -8.71 -1.87
CA GLU A 20 -1.35 -7.36 -2.08
C GLU A 20 -2.39 -7.04 -0.99
N GLU A 21 -3.35 -7.93 -0.74
CA GLU A 21 -4.35 -7.76 0.33
C GLU A 21 -3.70 -7.56 1.70
N ARG A 22 -2.72 -8.40 2.06
CA ARG A 22 -1.97 -8.26 3.33
C ARG A 22 -1.16 -6.97 3.40
N VAL A 23 -0.63 -6.51 2.26
CA VAL A 23 0.12 -5.26 2.20
C VAL A 23 -0.85 -4.08 2.36
N VAL A 24 -2.02 -4.12 1.74
CA VAL A 24 -3.09 -3.12 1.92
C VAL A 24 -3.50 -3.03 3.39
N GLU A 25 -3.86 -4.16 4.02
CA GLU A 25 -4.22 -4.21 5.44
C GLU A 25 -3.10 -3.65 6.34
N TYR A 26 -1.86 -4.02 6.06
CA TYR A 26 -0.70 -3.52 6.79
C TYR A 26 -0.58 -2.00 6.66
N VAL A 27 -0.65 -1.46 5.45
CA VAL A 27 -0.53 -0.03 5.19
C VAL A 27 -1.64 0.76 5.86
N ILE A 28 -2.90 0.31 5.75
CA ILE A 28 -4.06 0.94 6.41
C ILE A 28 -3.84 0.96 7.93
N LYS A 29 -3.40 -0.15 8.53
CA LYS A 29 -3.15 -0.23 9.96
C LYS A 29 -2.06 0.73 10.43
N GLU A 30 -0.94 0.81 9.72
CA GLU A 30 0.15 1.74 10.04
C GLU A 30 -0.32 3.19 9.96
N VAL A 31 -1.12 3.49 8.94
CA VAL A 31 -1.73 4.79 8.71
C VAL A 31 -2.69 5.17 9.84
N HIS A 32 -3.57 4.27 10.26
CA HIS A 32 -4.46 4.48 11.41
C HIS A 32 -3.70 4.67 12.73
N ASN A 33 -2.52 4.07 12.85
CA ASN A 33 -1.64 4.26 14.01
C ASN A 33 -0.85 5.59 13.97
N GLY A 34 -1.08 6.43 12.96
CA GLY A 34 -0.48 7.75 12.84
C GLY A 34 0.85 7.80 12.07
N ARG A 35 1.30 6.68 11.47
CA ARG A 35 2.47 6.69 10.59
C ARG A 35 2.10 7.31 9.25
N LYS A 36 2.96 8.14 8.66
CA LYS A 36 2.69 8.74 7.34
C LYS A 36 2.59 7.64 6.29
N LEU A 37 1.60 7.72 5.39
CA LEU A 37 1.44 6.73 4.30
C LEU A 37 2.75 6.55 3.51
N THR A 38 3.42 7.64 3.16
CA THR A 38 4.67 7.60 2.38
C THR A 38 5.80 6.85 3.09
N GLU A 39 5.79 6.78 4.42
CA GLU A 39 6.74 6.00 5.20
C GLU A 39 6.33 4.54 5.30
N ALA A 40 5.02 4.26 5.38
CA ALA A 40 4.47 2.91 5.35
C ALA A 40 4.72 2.22 4.00
N LEU A 41 4.57 2.93 2.87
CA LEU A 41 4.84 2.40 1.53
C LEU A 41 6.33 2.15 1.25
N LYS A 42 7.22 2.87 1.94
CA LYS A 42 8.68 2.69 1.83
C LYS A 42 9.21 1.58 2.73
N ASP A 43 8.35 0.98 3.55
CA ASP A 43 8.72 -0.06 4.50
C ASP A 43 9.31 -1.29 3.77
N PRO A 44 10.37 -1.92 4.31
CA PRO A 44 10.91 -3.15 3.75
C PRO A 44 9.86 -4.26 3.58
N TYR A 45 8.84 -4.32 4.45
CA TYR A 45 7.76 -5.28 4.32
C TYR A 45 7.02 -5.12 2.98
N VAL A 46 6.71 -3.88 2.60
CA VAL A 46 5.98 -3.51 1.39
C VAL A 46 6.87 -3.65 0.16
N ARG A 47 8.06 -3.04 0.18
CA ARG A 47 8.98 -3.01 -0.97
C ARG A 47 9.53 -4.38 -1.37
N ASN A 48 9.69 -5.29 -0.42
CA ASN A 48 10.17 -6.64 -0.72
C ASN A 48 9.06 -7.56 -1.27
N ARG A 49 7.80 -7.12 -1.23
CA ARG A 49 6.62 -7.93 -1.55
C ARG A 49 5.87 -7.46 -2.79
N LEU A 50 5.99 -6.18 -3.14
CA LEU A 50 5.35 -5.62 -4.33
C LEU A 50 6.39 -5.09 -5.32
N SER A 51 6.13 -5.30 -6.60
CA SER A 51 6.79 -4.53 -7.66
C SER A 51 6.22 -3.10 -7.71
N GLU A 52 6.90 -2.20 -8.41
CA GLU A 52 6.42 -0.82 -8.60
C GLU A 52 5.04 -0.77 -9.28
N GLU A 53 4.84 -1.54 -10.35
CA GLU A 53 3.53 -1.65 -11.04
C GLU A 53 2.40 -2.13 -10.10
N ARG A 54 2.70 -3.08 -9.21
CA ARG A 54 1.71 -3.57 -8.24
C ARG A 54 1.44 -2.55 -7.14
N LEU A 55 2.47 -1.80 -6.74
CA LEU A 55 2.31 -0.71 -5.79
C LEU A 55 1.38 0.38 -6.33
N GLU A 56 1.48 0.70 -7.62
CA GLU A 56 0.55 1.63 -8.29
C GLU A 56 -0.90 1.13 -8.18
N ARG A 57 -1.17 -0.15 -8.44
CA ARG A 57 -2.51 -0.74 -8.28
C ARG A 57 -3.01 -0.70 -6.83
N VAL A 58 -2.12 -0.91 -5.87
CA VAL A 58 -2.45 -0.76 -4.44
C VAL A 58 -2.85 0.68 -4.10
N LEU A 59 -2.21 1.69 -4.71
CA LEU A 59 -2.56 3.10 -4.53
C LEU A 59 -3.90 3.49 -5.17
N GLU A 60 -4.40 2.70 -6.11
CA GLU A 60 -5.75 2.86 -6.69
C GLU A 60 -6.85 2.28 -5.78
N ASN A 61 -6.50 1.59 -4.68
CA ASN A 61 -7.48 1.00 -3.78
C ASN A 61 -8.27 2.09 -3.01
N PRO A 62 -9.62 2.09 -3.08
CA PRO A 62 -10.45 3.11 -2.43
C PRO A 62 -10.31 3.16 -0.91
N GLU A 63 -9.97 2.05 -0.25
CA GLU A 63 -9.74 2.03 1.20
C GLU A 63 -8.44 2.75 1.58
N ILE A 64 -7.39 2.64 0.76
CA ILE A 64 -6.15 3.40 0.96
C ILE A 64 -6.40 4.88 0.71
N VAL A 65 -7.20 5.22 -0.30
CA VAL A 65 -7.62 6.60 -0.56
C VAL A 65 -8.42 7.17 0.63
N SER A 66 -9.37 6.41 1.18
CA SER A 66 -10.12 6.82 2.37
C SER A 66 -9.20 7.01 3.58
N ALA A 67 -8.27 6.09 3.82
CA ALA A 67 -7.33 6.20 4.94
C ALA A 67 -6.40 7.42 4.80
N LEU A 68 -6.06 7.80 3.57
CA LEU A 68 -5.36 9.05 3.26
C LEU A 68 -6.19 10.29 3.58
N GLU A 69 -7.45 10.32 3.15
CA GLU A 69 -8.37 11.42 3.42
C GLU A 69 -8.57 11.62 4.93
N ASP A 70 -8.66 10.53 5.69
CA ASP A 70 -8.76 10.56 7.15
C ASP A 70 -7.50 11.13 7.79
N GLN A 71 -6.30 10.74 7.35
CA GLN A 71 -5.05 11.33 7.85
C GLN A 71 -4.93 12.82 7.55
N ILE A 72 -5.29 13.21 6.33
CA ILE A 72 -5.25 14.61 5.91
C ILE A 72 -6.22 15.41 6.78
N SER A 73 -7.46 14.94 6.92
CA SER A 73 -8.51 15.57 7.74
C SER A 73 -8.09 15.69 9.20
N ALA A 74 -7.49 14.63 9.77
CA ALA A 74 -6.95 14.65 11.13
C ALA A 74 -5.81 15.67 11.28
N SER A 75 -4.93 15.80 10.28
CA SER A 75 -3.84 16.78 10.30
C SER A 75 -4.37 18.22 10.27
N PHE A 76 -5.39 18.50 9.44
CA PHE A 76 -6.10 19.79 9.42
C PHE A 76 -6.77 20.11 10.76
N ALA A 77 -7.42 19.12 11.39
CA ALA A 77 -8.06 19.29 12.69
C ALA A 77 -7.05 19.66 13.79
N ASN A 78 -5.86 19.07 13.73
CA ASN A 78 -4.78 19.31 14.69
C ASN A 78 -3.91 20.54 14.38
N ARG A 79 -4.14 21.22 13.24
CA ARG A 79 -3.34 22.34 12.70
C ARG A 79 -1.83 22.04 12.60
N ASP A 80 -1.46 20.77 12.52
CA ASP A 80 -0.07 20.36 12.40
C ASP A 80 0.20 20.05 10.93
N PHE A 81 0.60 21.08 10.19
CA PHE A 81 0.74 21.00 8.75
C PHE A 81 2.10 20.46 8.30
N GLY A 82 3.04 20.25 9.22
CA GLY A 82 4.35 19.67 8.91
C GLY A 82 5.13 20.36 7.78
N PHE A 83 4.74 21.57 7.36
CA PHE A 83 5.51 22.44 6.49
C PHE A 83 6.56 23.14 7.35
N THR A 84 7.62 22.41 7.69
CA THR A 84 8.89 23.05 8.02
C THR A 84 9.61 23.36 6.71
N ASP A 85 9.90 24.65 6.48
CA ASP A 85 10.77 25.18 5.42
C ASP A 85 12.11 24.41 5.33
#